data_AF-A0A454KS93-F1
#
_entry.id   AF-A0A454KS93-F1
#
_cell.length_a   1.000
_cell.length_b   1.000
_cell.length_c   1.000
_cell.angle_alpha   90.00
_cell.angle_beta   90.00
_cell.angle_gamma   90.00
#
_symmetry.space_group_name_H-M   'P 1'
#
loop_
_entity.id
_entity.type
_entity.pdbx_description
1 polymer ?
#
loop_
_entity_poly.entity_id
_entity_poly.type
_entity_poly.pdbx_seq_one_letter_code
_entity_poly.pdbx_strand_id
1 'polypeptide(L)'
;MRARFREPLACPASVTFLELTVPQLTLPGITPAQPSVDHLPAAAFRRGPRTLTYADLEGRSLTDFTAPEEQAELVRLAGPWPVRWLFAPAADDPDRAINLFGGCGGWCVGLRKILCADVDMVCIDKNRDAVATSNTAGCTAICADITTLDPEHPALRWTAILIVSAPCTDWTLAGKRLGHLPHNLAILEEAVNRAAWAAGNYTWAETGEEDEDHPDYDPNFPPYYGPPSGESWTEVRAVTDEMTAPTAKLMLEPVIWSLGLWRLGAPLHTVALEQSGALPEEVREWLSAELYCAGWEHVVWEDLDAADYGSPSHRRRAFMAASRYRRLGTSPSLQVPEPLITRASEAVGMDPDAVIITRGNRKTSGGNGFRMGRIVPGITSKIRGWYKEGDPDFRFTVEQIALLVTLPGDHPFVGSRTSVSRQAADIVAPVVSAAVMGCLLGTPWRQALARYLAELYPIVHHNTHEQAVLTARTRPQPEAYATYGIALHAS
;
A
#
# COMPACT_ATOMS: atom_id res chain seq x y z
N MET A 1 44.81 -12.98 -20.00
CA MET A 1 45.60 -12.15 -20.94
C MET A 1 44.63 -11.47 -21.91
N ARG A 2 44.40 -10.18 -21.67
CA ARG A 2 43.83 -9.10 -22.53
C ARG A 2 42.52 -9.30 -23.30
N ALA A 3 41.57 -8.47 -22.89
CA ALA A 3 40.32 -8.09 -23.53
C ALA A 3 40.49 -7.40 -24.90
N ARG A 4 39.42 -7.40 -25.71
CA ARG A 4 39.12 -6.32 -26.66
C ARG A 4 37.66 -5.93 -26.55
N PHE A 5 37.45 -4.74 -25.98
CA PHE A 5 36.23 -3.96 -26.05
C PHE A 5 35.95 -3.53 -27.50
N ARG A 6 34.68 -3.52 -27.90
CA ARG A 6 34.19 -2.83 -29.11
C ARG A 6 33.69 -1.45 -28.69
N GLU A 7 34.21 -0.41 -29.35
CA GLU A 7 33.76 0.97 -29.25
C GLU A 7 32.41 1.20 -29.96
N PRO A 8 31.63 2.22 -29.54
CA PRO A 8 30.36 2.59 -30.16
C PRO A 8 30.54 3.57 -31.33
N LEU A 9 29.66 3.42 -32.33
CA LEU A 9 29.55 4.24 -33.54
C LEU A 9 29.21 5.71 -33.21
N ALA A 10 29.99 6.62 -33.80
CA ALA A 10 29.78 8.06 -33.78
C ALA A 10 28.63 8.49 -34.71
N CYS A 11 27.82 9.44 -34.24
CA CYS A 11 26.80 10.16 -34.98
C CYS A 11 27.44 11.32 -35.79
N PRO A 12 27.07 11.57 -37.06
CA PRO A 12 27.64 12.67 -37.84
C PRO A 12 26.98 14.01 -37.51
N ALA A 13 27.82 15.05 -37.52
CA ALA A 13 27.50 16.43 -37.21
C ALA A 13 26.85 17.21 -38.38
N SER A 14 26.32 18.37 -38.00
CA SER A 14 26.13 19.61 -38.77
C SER A 14 25.03 19.68 -39.84
N VAL A 15 23.94 20.39 -39.50
CA VAL A 15 23.06 21.07 -40.46
C VAL A 15 23.29 22.58 -40.33
N THR A 16 23.78 23.17 -41.41
CA THR A 16 23.98 24.59 -41.63
C THR A 16 22.63 25.26 -41.91
N PHE A 17 22.24 26.30 -41.16
CA PHE A 17 21.13 27.16 -41.54
C PHE A 17 21.65 28.43 -42.21
N LEU A 18 21.15 28.69 -43.43
CA LEU A 18 21.44 29.85 -44.25
C LEU A 18 20.96 31.14 -43.55
N GLU A 19 21.84 32.15 -43.56
CA GLU A 19 21.46 33.55 -43.38
C GLU A 19 20.57 34.00 -44.55
N LEU A 20 19.35 34.45 -44.25
CA LEU A 20 18.49 35.18 -45.19
C LEU A 20 18.71 36.68 -44.98
N THR A 21 19.39 37.30 -45.95
CA THR A 21 19.59 38.74 -46.07
C THR A 21 18.26 39.40 -46.44
N VAL A 22 17.77 40.35 -45.63
CA VAL A 22 16.62 41.20 -45.96
C VAL A 22 17.14 42.55 -46.50
N PRO A 23 16.70 43.02 -47.68
CA PRO A 23 17.21 44.25 -48.27
C PRO A 23 16.65 45.51 -47.58
N GLN A 24 17.53 46.48 -47.34
CA GLN A 24 17.20 47.82 -46.87
C GLN A 24 16.41 48.59 -47.94
N LEU A 25 15.19 49.00 -47.59
CA LEU A 25 14.42 50.02 -48.31
C LEU A 25 14.54 51.34 -47.56
N THR A 26 15.20 52.31 -48.19
CA THR A 26 15.31 53.71 -47.75
C THR A 26 14.04 54.48 -48.14
N LEU A 27 13.40 55.12 -47.17
CA LEU A 27 12.39 56.16 -47.39
C LEU A 27 12.90 57.50 -46.78
N PRO A 28 12.66 58.65 -47.44
CA PRO A 28 13.26 59.91 -47.05
C PRO A 28 12.45 60.67 -45.99
N GLY A 29 13.19 61.18 -44.99
CA GLY A 29 13.06 62.53 -44.43
C GLY A 29 11.74 62.97 -43.79
N ILE A 30 11.59 62.73 -42.48
CA ILE A 30 10.88 63.64 -41.55
C ILE A 30 11.56 63.56 -40.17
N THR A 31 11.97 64.71 -39.62
CA THR A 31 12.36 64.91 -38.21
C THR A 31 11.79 66.28 -37.78
N PRO A 32 11.54 66.56 -36.49
CA PRO A 32 10.71 65.84 -35.52
C PRO A 32 9.58 66.75 -34.96
N ALA A 33 8.52 66.16 -34.41
CA ALA A 33 7.70 66.83 -33.42
C ALA A 33 7.79 66.04 -32.10
N GLN A 34 8.46 66.59 -31.09
CA GLN A 34 8.29 66.14 -29.72
C GLN A 34 6.93 66.64 -29.22
N PRO A 35 6.13 65.76 -28.59
CA PRO A 35 5.60 66.18 -27.30
C PRO A 35 5.59 65.08 -26.21
N SER A 36 5.80 65.60 -25.00
CA SER A 36 5.40 65.11 -23.68
C SER A 36 5.77 63.68 -23.30
N VAL A 37 6.83 63.61 -22.50
CA VAL A 37 6.95 62.68 -21.37
C VAL A 37 5.79 63.02 -20.43
N ASP A 38 4.75 62.19 -20.37
CA ASP A 38 3.95 61.94 -19.16
C ASP A 38 2.90 60.84 -19.43
N HIS A 39 2.90 59.85 -18.53
CA HIS A 39 1.92 58.77 -18.35
C HIS A 39 1.77 57.71 -19.46
N LEU A 40 2.76 56.81 -19.56
CA LEU A 40 2.49 55.41 -19.87
C LEU A 40 2.17 54.67 -18.56
N PRO A 41 1.08 53.90 -18.46
CA PRO A 41 0.86 53.04 -17.30
C PRO A 41 2.04 52.06 -17.24
N ALA A 42 2.61 51.91 -16.03
CA ALA A 42 3.70 51.00 -15.75
C ALA A 42 3.46 49.68 -16.47
N ALA A 43 4.31 49.38 -17.46
CA ALA A 43 4.35 48.10 -18.11
C ALA A 43 4.39 47.04 -17.00
N ALA A 44 3.42 46.14 -17.02
CA ALA A 44 3.38 44.98 -16.15
C ALA A 44 4.77 44.35 -16.17
N PHE A 45 5.49 44.48 -15.05
CA PHE A 45 6.66 43.67 -14.78
C PHE A 45 6.20 42.23 -15.02
N ARG A 46 6.68 41.61 -16.11
CA ARG A 46 6.63 40.16 -16.23
C ARG A 46 7.52 39.65 -15.12
N ARG A 47 6.95 39.50 -13.90
CA ARG A 47 7.55 38.70 -12.85
C ARG A 47 7.80 37.35 -13.51
N GLY A 48 9.05 36.88 -13.45
CA GLY A 48 9.37 35.52 -13.86
C GLY A 48 8.46 34.52 -13.14
N PRO A 49 8.40 33.26 -13.60
CA PRO A 49 7.52 32.26 -12.99
C PRO A 49 7.77 32.22 -11.47
N ARG A 50 6.71 32.49 -10.69
CA ARG A 50 6.76 32.46 -9.22
C ARG A 50 6.90 31.01 -8.79
N THR A 51 8.00 30.67 -8.12
CA THR A 51 8.15 29.37 -7.46
C THR A 51 7.23 29.30 -6.26
N LEU A 52 6.31 28.33 -6.23
CA LEU A 52 5.46 28.10 -5.07
C LEU A 52 6.22 27.33 -3.98
N THR A 53 5.89 27.63 -2.74
CA THR A 53 6.33 26.96 -1.51
C THR A 53 5.12 26.43 -0.74
N TYR A 54 5.35 25.56 0.25
CA TYR A 54 4.24 25.06 1.07
C TYR A 54 3.53 26.16 1.87
N ALA A 55 4.25 27.21 2.28
CA ALA A 55 3.67 28.38 2.95
C ALA A 55 2.68 29.13 2.05
N ASP A 56 2.89 29.12 0.72
CA ASP A 56 1.96 29.73 -0.23
C ASP A 56 0.61 29.00 -0.32
N LEU A 57 0.52 27.76 0.18
CA LEU A 57 -0.67 26.91 0.16
C LEU A 57 -1.49 26.99 1.45
N GLU A 58 -0.94 27.58 2.53
CA GLU A 58 -1.60 27.63 3.83
C GLU A 58 -2.93 28.39 3.76
N GLY A 59 -4.00 27.77 4.27
CA GLY A 59 -5.35 28.35 4.26
C GLY A 59 -6.00 28.46 2.88
N ARG A 60 -5.37 27.90 1.83
CA ARG A 60 -5.89 27.91 0.46
C ARG A 60 -6.33 26.51 0.01
N SER A 61 -7.06 26.49 -1.08
CA SER A 61 -7.59 25.31 -1.75
C SER A 61 -7.01 25.17 -3.16
N LEU A 62 -7.15 23.99 -3.76
CA LEU A 62 -6.70 23.76 -5.15
C LEU A 62 -7.34 24.75 -6.14
N THR A 63 -8.58 25.16 -5.89
CA THR A 63 -9.32 26.09 -6.76
C THR A 63 -8.76 27.50 -6.76
N ASP A 64 -7.93 27.86 -5.77
CA ASP A 64 -7.31 29.19 -5.69
C ASP A 64 -6.13 29.37 -6.66
N PHE A 65 -5.69 28.31 -7.34
CA PHE A 65 -4.50 28.29 -8.20
C PHE A 65 -4.87 27.97 -9.65
N THR A 66 -5.52 28.88 -10.37
CA THR A 66 -6.03 28.58 -11.72
C THR A 66 -5.00 28.78 -12.84
N ALA A 67 -3.90 29.48 -12.57
CA ALA A 67 -2.91 29.81 -13.59
C ALA A 67 -2.10 28.56 -14.00
N PRO A 68 -1.85 28.30 -15.29
CA PRO A 68 -1.09 27.12 -15.75
C PRO A 68 0.30 26.99 -15.11
N GLU A 69 1.00 28.12 -14.90
CA GLU A 69 2.30 28.15 -14.23
C GLU A 69 2.22 27.77 -12.75
N GLU A 70 1.14 28.14 -12.05
CA GLU A 70 0.91 27.72 -10.66
C GLU A 70 0.57 26.24 -10.60
N GLN A 71 -0.25 25.74 -11.52
CA GLN A 71 -0.56 24.31 -11.63
C GLN A 71 0.69 23.45 -11.88
N ALA A 72 1.62 23.92 -12.71
CA ALA A 72 2.90 23.24 -12.92
C ALA A 72 3.75 23.21 -11.64
N GLU A 73 3.78 24.31 -10.88
CA GLU A 73 4.48 24.37 -9.59
C GLU A 73 3.82 23.50 -8.52
N LEU A 74 2.49 23.38 -8.51
CA LEU A 74 1.78 22.46 -7.64
C LEU A 74 2.13 21.00 -7.94
N VAL A 75 2.23 20.62 -9.22
CA VAL A 75 2.70 19.27 -9.61
C VAL A 75 4.13 19.03 -9.11
N ARG A 76 5.01 20.03 -9.25
CA ARG A 76 6.39 19.93 -8.75
C ARG A 76 6.43 19.77 -7.24
N LEU A 77 5.64 20.54 -6.48
CA LEU A 77 5.56 20.46 -5.02
C LEU A 77 4.93 19.14 -4.55
N ALA A 78 3.95 18.61 -5.27
CA ALA A 78 3.32 17.34 -4.92
C ALA A 78 4.27 16.15 -5.14
N GLY A 79 5.27 16.30 -6.01
CA GLY A 79 6.16 15.21 -6.37
C GLY A 79 5.37 14.06 -7.02
N PRO A 80 5.51 12.81 -6.54
CA PRO A 80 4.74 11.70 -7.08
C PRO A 80 3.28 11.70 -6.59
N TRP A 81 2.95 12.46 -5.55
CA TRP A 81 1.64 12.43 -4.90
C TRP A 81 0.58 13.19 -5.69
N PRO A 82 -0.71 12.90 -5.52
CA PRO A 82 -1.77 13.71 -6.12
C PRO A 82 -1.68 15.16 -5.66
N VAL A 83 -1.81 16.12 -6.58
CA VAL A 83 -1.77 17.55 -6.25
C VAL A 83 -2.81 17.93 -5.18
N ARG A 84 -3.99 17.32 -5.20
CA ARG A 84 -5.03 17.51 -4.17
C ARG A 84 -4.55 17.20 -2.75
N TRP A 85 -3.57 16.32 -2.58
CA TRP A 85 -3.02 15.97 -1.26
C TRP A 85 -2.13 17.07 -0.66
N LEU A 86 -1.72 18.07 -1.45
CA LEU A 86 -1.07 19.28 -0.93
C LEU A 86 -2.02 20.16 -0.09
N PHE A 87 -3.32 19.97 -0.17
CA PHE A 87 -4.31 20.81 0.50
C PHE A 87 -5.04 20.05 1.61
N ALA A 88 -5.51 20.80 2.61
CA ALA A 88 -6.27 20.23 3.72
C ALA A 88 -7.54 19.57 3.18
N PRO A 89 -7.90 18.37 3.65
CA PRO A 89 -9.18 17.79 3.31
C PRO A 89 -10.32 18.68 3.83
N ALA A 90 -11.39 18.80 3.06
CA ALA A 90 -12.65 19.36 3.54
C ALA A 90 -13.26 18.47 4.64
N ALA A 91 -14.22 18.99 5.40
CA ALA A 91 -14.83 18.25 6.51
C ALA A 91 -15.57 16.97 6.08
N ASP A 92 -16.02 16.93 4.83
CA ASP A 92 -16.73 15.81 4.20
C ASP A 92 -15.86 14.99 3.23
N ASP A 93 -14.57 15.33 3.07
CA ASP A 93 -13.66 14.54 2.26
C ASP A 93 -13.38 13.18 2.94
N PRO A 94 -13.23 12.10 2.16
CA PRO A 94 -12.89 10.80 2.70
C PRO A 94 -11.48 10.78 3.31
N ASP A 95 -11.27 9.87 4.26
CA ASP A 95 -9.94 9.61 4.83
C ASP A 95 -8.92 9.29 3.72
N ARG A 96 -7.72 9.84 3.86
CA ARG A 96 -6.61 9.57 2.95
C ARG A 96 -5.85 8.32 3.40
N ALA A 97 -5.67 7.38 2.49
CA ALA A 97 -4.96 6.14 2.74
C ALA A 97 -3.75 5.97 1.82
N ILE A 98 -2.63 5.49 2.38
CA ILE A 98 -1.49 5.03 1.60
C ILE A 98 -1.43 3.51 1.67
N ASN A 99 -1.37 2.87 0.51
CA ASN A 99 -1.19 1.43 0.37
C ASN A 99 0.17 1.10 -0.25
N LEU A 100 1.14 0.78 0.59
CA LEU A 100 2.50 0.43 0.21
C LEU A 100 2.56 -1.03 -0.24
N PHE A 101 3.32 -1.28 -1.31
CA PHE A 101 3.39 -2.58 -1.98
C PHE A 101 2.02 -3.03 -2.48
N GLY A 102 1.28 -2.10 -3.11
CA GLY A 102 -0.14 -2.28 -3.42
C GLY A 102 -0.45 -3.37 -4.45
N GLY A 103 0.56 -3.86 -5.19
CA GLY A 103 0.43 -4.95 -6.15
C GLY A 103 -0.65 -4.67 -7.20
N CYS A 104 -1.40 -5.73 -7.55
CA CYS A 104 -2.53 -5.66 -8.49
C CYS A 104 -3.88 -5.32 -7.83
N GLY A 105 -3.86 -4.77 -6.61
CA GLY A 105 -5.04 -4.17 -5.97
C GLY A 105 -5.79 -5.04 -4.97
N GLY A 106 -5.15 -6.01 -4.31
CA GLY A 106 -5.78 -6.87 -3.31
C GLY A 106 -6.51 -6.09 -2.22
N TRP A 107 -5.81 -5.15 -1.58
CA TRP A 107 -6.41 -4.22 -0.62
C TRP A 107 -7.47 -3.31 -1.26
N CYS A 108 -7.21 -2.80 -2.46
CA CYS A 108 -8.14 -1.92 -3.17
C CYS A 108 -9.49 -2.58 -3.45
N VAL A 109 -9.50 -3.83 -3.86
CA VAL A 109 -10.75 -4.58 -4.10
C VAL A 109 -11.48 -4.79 -2.77
N GLY A 110 -10.77 -5.18 -1.70
CA GLY A 110 -11.34 -5.30 -0.36
C GLY A 110 -12.05 -4.03 0.10
N LEU A 111 -11.38 -2.88 0.08
CA LEU A 111 -11.99 -1.61 0.48
C LEU A 111 -13.08 -1.14 -0.49
N ARG A 112 -12.78 -1.03 -1.79
CA ARG A 112 -13.63 -0.29 -2.73
C ARG A 112 -14.77 -1.12 -3.31
N LYS A 113 -14.52 -2.41 -3.60
CA LYS A 113 -15.53 -3.29 -4.22
C LYS A 113 -16.33 -4.06 -3.18
N ILE A 114 -15.66 -4.61 -2.15
CA ILE A 114 -16.35 -5.44 -1.14
C ILE A 114 -17.00 -4.56 -0.08
N LEU A 115 -16.22 -3.69 0.58
CA LEU A 115 -16.75 -2.83 1.65
C LEU A 115 -17.48 -1.59 1.14
N CYS A 116 -17.28 -1.20 -0.13
CA CYS A 116 -17.71 0.09 -0.67
C CYS A 116 -17.25 1.27 0.21
N ALA A 117 -16.06 1.16 0.80
CA ALA A 117 -15.49 2.19 1.66
C ALA A 117 -15.11 3.41 0.83
N ASP A 118 -15.51 4.59 1.29
CA ASP A 118 -15.12 5.87 0.71
C ASP A 118 -13.79 6.32 1.32
N VAL A 119 -12.71 6.07 0.59
CA VAL A 119 -11.33 6.33 1.02
C VAL A 119 -10.55 6.86 -0.18
N ASP A 120 -9.90 8.01 -0.02
CA ASP A 120 -8.96 8.51 -1.03
C ASP A 120 -7.64 7.77 -0.87
N MET A 121 -7.51 6.63 -1.57
CA MET A 121 -6.36 5.75 -1.44
C MET A 121 -5.36 5.90 -2.60
N VAL A 122 -4.10 6.09 -2.25
CA VAL A 122 -2.95 6.06 -3.17
C VAL A 122 -2.11 4.80 -2.92
N CYS A 123 -1.91 4.01 -3.96
CA CYS A 123 -1.14 2.77 -3.92
C CYS A 123 0.26 2.99 -4.48
N ILE A 124 1.29 2.45 -3.83
CA ILE A 124 2.66 2.48 -4.34
C ILE A 124 3.15 1.06 -4.60
N ASP A 125 3.70 0.82 -5.79
CA ASP A 125 4.37 -0.44 -6.10
C ASP A 125 5.48 -0.22 -7.13
N LYS A 126 6.55 -1.02 -7.07
CA LYS A 126 7.69 -0.92 -8.00
C LYS A 126 7.44 -1.66 -9.31
N ASN A 127 6.48 -2.58 -9.34
CA ASN A 127 6.15 -3.39 -10.50
C ASN A 127 5.20 -2.66 -11.45
N ARG A 128 5.72 -2.24 -12.61
CA ARG A 128 4.98 -1.52 -13.64
C ARG A 128 3.70 -2.22 -14.12
N ASP A 129 3.71 -3.55 -14.26
CA ASP A 129 2.54 -4.30 -14.72
C ASP A 129 1.45 -4.36 -13.63
N ALA A 130 1.86 -4.47 -12.36
CA ALA A 130 0.95 -4.47 -11.22
C ALA A 130 0.30 -3.08 -11.04
N VAL A 131 1.10 -2.01 -11.16
CA VAL A 131 0.62 -0.63 -11.16
C VAL A 131 -0.35 -0.37 -12.32
N ALA A 132 0.00 -0.83 -13.53
CA ALA A 132 -0.88 -0.70 -14.69
C ALA A 132 -2.20 -1.46 -14.50
N THR A 133 -2.16 -2.65 -13.90
CA THR A 133 -3.35 -3.43 -13.53
C THR A 133 -4.22 -2.67 -12.52
N SER A 134 -3.61 -2.15 -11.45
CA SER A 134 -4.31 -1.36 -10.42
C SER A 134 -4.95 -0.09 -11.00
N ASN A 135 -4.23 0.65 -11.85
CA ASN A 135 -4.77 1.83 -12.53
C ASN A 135 -5.91 1.48 -13.50
N THR A 136 -5.80 0.37 -14.24
CA THR A 136 -6.88 -0.09 -15.14
C THR A 136 -8.09 -0.58 -14.37
N ALA A 137 -7.88 -1.13 -13.17
CA ALA A 137 -8.94 -1.46 -12.20
C ALA A 137 -9.52 -0.21 -11.50
N GLY A 138 -9.09 1.00 -11.89
CA GLY A 138 -9.59 2.28 -11.42
C GLY A 138 -8.98 2.74 -10.09
N CYS A 139 -7.90 2.15 -9.62
CA CYS A 139 -7.16 2.63 -8.43
C CYS A 139 -6.23 3.79 -8.80
N THR A 140 -5.84 4.60 -7.82
CA THR A 140 -4.73 5.55 -7.98
C THR A 140 -3.44 4.84 -7.58
N ALA A 141 -2.63 4.42 -8.54
CA ALA A 141 -1.39 3.70 -8.28
C ALA A 141 -0.17 4.39 -8.93
N ILE A 142 0.89 4.56 -8.15
CA ILE A 142 2.15 5.17 -8.53
C ILE A 142 3.22 4.09 -8.65
N CYS A 143 3.96 4.09 -9.77
CA CYS A 143 5.09 3.21 -9.98
C CYS A 143 6.36 3.80 -9.35
N ALA A 144 6.67 3.43 -8.10
CA ALA A 144 7.83 3.91 -7.39
C ALA A 144 8.43 2.85 -6.45
N ASP A 145 9.70 3.01 -6.11
CA ASP A 145 10.32 2.28 -5.02
C ASP A 145 10.04 3.05 -3.72
N ILE A 146 9.26 2.46 -2.82
CA ILE A 146 8.86 3.13 -1.57
C ILE A 146 10.07 3.50 -0.70
N THR A 147 11.20 2.79 -0.83
CA THR A 147 12.43 3.08 -0.06
C THR A 147 13.11 4.38 -0.52
N THR A 148 12.72 4.92 -1.67
CA THR A 148 13.20 6.19 -2.23
C THR A 148 12.25 7.36 -1.98
N LEU A 149 11.09 7.10 -1.39
CA LEU A 149 10.12 8.12 -1.03
C LEU A 149 10.34 8.56 0.42
N ASP A 150 10.02 9.83 0.66
CA ASP A 150 10.06 10.43 1.97
C ASP A 150 8.71 10.26 2.68
N PRO A 151 8.64 9.51 3.80
CA PRO A 151 7.40 9.37 4.57
C PRO A 151 6.98 10.68 5.26
N GLU A 152 7.86 11.67 5.34
CA GLU A 152 7.59 13.02 5.88
C GLU A 152 7.27 14.04 4.77
N HIS A 153 7.04 13.60 3.53
CA HIS A 153 6.71 14.51 2.44
C HIS A 153 5.42 15.31 2.75
N PRO A 154 5.39 16.66 2.64
CA PRO A 154 4.26 17.47 3.10
C PRO A 154 2.89 17.18 2.48
N ALA A 155 2.84 16.55 1.30
CA ALA A 155 1.60 16.02 0.72
C ALA A 155 0.93 14.92 1.58
N LEU A 156 1.67 14.30 2.50
CA LEU A 156 1.19 13.17 3.32
C LEU A 156 0.65 13.60 4.69
N ARG A 157 0.69 14.91 5.02
CA ARG A 157 0.37 15.42 6.37
C ARG A 157 -1.10 15.26 6.81
N TRP A 158 -1.95 14.72 5.94
CA TRP A 158 -3.34 14.38 6.24
C TRP A 158 -3.66 12.91 5.99
N THR A 159 -2.65 12.05 5.88
CA THR A 159 -2.84 10.60 5.78
C THR A 159 -3.35 10.05 7.11
N ALA A 160 -4.50 9.37 7.05
CA ALA A 160 -5.19 8.83 8.21
C ALA A 160 -5.03 7.30 8.32
N ILE A 161 -4.77 6.64 7.20
CA ILE A 161 -4.68 5.17 7.10
C ILE A 161 -3.38 4.78 6.37
N LEU A 162 -2.62 3.85 6.95
CA LEU A 162 -1.48 3.20 6.32
C LEU A 162 -1.75 1.71 6.13
N ILE A 163 -1.48 1.20 4.93
CA ILE A 163 -1.59 -0.22 4.57
C ILE A 163 -0.25 -0.67 4.02
N VAL A 164 0.27 -1.82 4.48
CA VAL A 164 1.57 -2.35 4.08
C VAL A 164 1.51 -3.84 3.77
N SER A 165 1.87 -4.25 2.56
CA SER A 165 1.97 -5.68 2.19
C SER A 165 3.33 -6.00 1.57
N ALA A 166 4.39 -5.90 2.38
CA ALA A 166 5.76 -6.08 1.93
C ALA A 166 5.99 -7.47 1.27
N PRO A 167 6.94 -7.61 0.33
CA PRO A 167 7.22 -8.88 -0.32
C PRO A 167 7.62 -9.99 0.69
N CYS A 168 6.95 -11.14 0.63
CA CYS A 168 7.10 -12.21 1.62
C CYS A 168 8.20 -13.26 1.32
N THR A 169 8.93 -13.14 0.20
CA THR A 169 9.76 -14.22 -0.37
C THR A 169 10.76 -14.82 0.62
N ASP A 170 11.43 -14.00 1.42
CA ASP A 170 12.43 -14.43 2.39
C ASP A 170 11.85 -15.00 3.70
N TRP A 171 10.53 -14.90 3.89
CA TRP A 171 9.83 -15.41 5.08
C TRP A 171 9.10 -16.73 4.83
N THR A 172 8.61 -16.95 3.61
CA THR A 172 7.73 -18.10 3.30
C THR A 172 8.43 -19.45 3.38
N LEU A 173 7.67 -20.49 3.77
CA LEU A 173 8.12 -21.90 3.74
C LEU A 173 8.51 -22.41 2.35
N ALA A 174 7.93 -21.81 1.29
CA ALA A 174 8.24 -22.16 -0.09
C ALA A 174 9.54 -21.50 -0.61
N GLY A 175 10.02 -20.46 0.10
CA GLY A 175 11.23 -19.73 -0.22
C GLY A 175 12.47 -20.31 0.47
N LYS A 176 13.58 -19.57 0.39
CA LYS A 176 14.85 -19.93 1.05
C LYS A 176 14.88 -19.61 2.55
N ARG A 177 13.85 -18.92 3.05
CA ARG A 177 13.72 -18.50 4.45
C ARG A 177 14.90 -17.68 4.96
N LEU A 178 15.50 -16.84 4.11
CA LEU A 178 16.67 -16.05 4.48
C LEU A 178 16.37 -15.08 5.62
N GLY A 179 15.14 -14.59 5.75
CA GLY A 179 14.74 -13.70 6.85
C GLY A 179 14.77 -14.39 8.22
N HIS A 180 14.75 -15.72 8.28
CA HIS A 180 14.83 -16.50 9.52
C HIS A 180 16.27 -16.71 10.01
N LEU A 181 17.28 -16.29 9.25
CA LEU A 181 18.67 -16.45 9.65
C LEU A 181 18.98 -15.50 10.82
N PRO A 182 19.61 -15.98 11.92
CA PRO A 182 19.86 -15.16 13.11
C PRO A 182 20.56 -13.82 12.82
N HIS A 183 21.54 -13.81 11.91
CA HIS A 183 22.23 -12.57 11.52
C HIS A 183 21.29 -11.55 10.84
N ASN A 184 20.34 -11.98 10.01
CA ASN A 184 19.39 -11.07 9.39
C ASN A 184 18.34 -10.56 10.39
N LEU A 185 17.95 -11.39 11.37
CA LEU A 185 17.06 -10.97 12.45
C LEU A 185 17.71 -9.90 13.33
N ALA A 186 18.96 -10.10 13.73
CA ALA A 186 19.72 -9.13 14.52
C ALA A 186 19.87 -7.77 13.81
N ILE A 187 20.17 -7.78 12.49
CA ILE A 187 20.23 -6.53 11.71
C ILE A 187 18.86 -5.85 11.63
N LEU A 188 17.78 -6.62 11.46
CA LEU A 188 16.44 -6.07 11.37
C LEU A 188 15.98 -5.46 12.71
N GLU A 189 16.25 -6.13 13.82
CA GLU A 189 15.99 -5.63 15.18
C GLU A 189 16.69 -4.29 15.41
N GLU A 190 18.00 -4.23 15.14
CA GLU A 190 18.78 -3.00 15.23
C GLU A 190 18.19 -1.89 14.35
N ALA A 191 17.80 -2.21 13.11
CA ALA A 191 17.20 -1.24 12.21
C ALA A 191 15.84 -0.72 12.71
N VAL A 192 15.02 -1.57 13.32
CA VAL A 192 13.73 -1.20 13.92
C VAL A 192 13.96 -0.27 15.11
N ASN A 193 14.86 -0.62 16.02
CA ASN A 193 15.23 0.21 17.17
C ASN A 193 15.79 1.58 16.72
N ARG A 194 16.62 1.58 15.66
CA ARG A 194 17.17 2.81 15.10
C ARG A 194 16.11 3.68 14.43
N ALA A 195 15.09 3.09 13.80
CA ALA A 195 13.97 3.82 13.24
C ALA A 195 13.16 4.53 14.34
N ALA A 196 12.95 3.86 15.48
CA ALA A 196 12.30 4.42 16.65
C ALA A 196 13.09 5.60 17.23
N TRP A 197 14.40 5.43 17.37
CA TRP A 197 15.32 6.48 17.82
C TRP A 197 15.31 7.69 16.89
N ALA A 198 15.39 7.47 15.57
CA ALA A 198 15.29 8.53 14.58
C ALA A 198 13.97 9.30 14.68
N ALA A 199 12.90 8.64 15.14
CA ALA A 199 11.61 9.28 15.34
C ALA A 199 11.42 9.99 16.68
N GLY A 200 12.29 9.74 17.67
CA GLY A 200 12.11 10.23 19.04
C GLY A 200 11.11 9.41 19.87
N ASN A 201 10.88 8.14 19.52
CA ASN A 201 9.93 7.26 20.24
C ASN A 201 10.31 7.05 21.72
N TYR A 202 11.60 7.05 22.05
CA TYR A 202 12.10 6.95 23.43
C TYR A 202 13.46 7.66 23.57
N THR A 203 13.81 8.12 24.77
CA THR A 203 15.16 8.60 25.11
C THR A 203 16.07 7.44 25.53
N TRP A 204 17.23 7.23 24.89
CA TRP A 204 18.31 6.50 25.53
C TRP A 204 18.70 7.34 26.75
N ALA A 205 18.49 6.83 27.96
CA ALA A 205 18.93 7.56 29.13
C ALA A 205 20.43 7.83 28.96
N GLU A 206 20.84 9.10 28.94
CA GLU A 206 22.26 9.51 28.94
C GLU A 206 22.98 9.12 30.26
N THR A 207 22.40 8.25 31.06
CA THR A 207 23.05 7.61 32.20
C THR A 207 23.83 6.44 31.65
N GLY A 208 25.14 6.60 31.44
CA GLY A 208 26.08 5.55 31.06
C GLY A 208 26.25 4.44 32.11
N GLU A 209 25.16 4.01 32.72
CA GLU A 209 25.06 2.78 33.50
C GLU A 209 24.22 1.83 32.64
N GLU A 210 24.83 0.72 32.25
CA GLU A 210 24.12 -0.47 31.81
C GLU A 210 23.22 -0.89 32.98
N ASP A 211 22.03 -0.31 33.08
CA ASP A 211 20.99 -0.91 33.90
C ASP A 211 20.67 -2.25 33.22
N GLU A 212 21.23 -3.33 33.78
CA GLU A 212 20.95 -4.73 33.41
C GLU A 212 19.45 -5.06 33.50
N ASP A 213 18.65 -4.15 34.06
CA ASP A 213 17.20 -4.16 34.12
C ASP A 213 16.62 -3.15 33.12
N HIS A 214 16.43 -3.59 31.87
CA HIS A 214 15.48 -2.95 30.94
C HIS A 214 14.18 -2.70 31.72
N PRO A 215 13.69 -1.45 31.87
CA PRO A 215 12.58 -1.22 32.79
C PRO A 215 11.39 -2.01 32.30
N ASP A 216 10.94 -2.94 33.13
CA ASP A 216 9.61 -3.52 33.06
C ASP A 216 8.64 -2.39 32.71
N TYR A 217 7.81 -2.59 31.69
CA TYR A 217 6.74 -1.67 31.33
C TYR A 217 6.00 -1.22 32.61
N ASP A 218 6.27 0.01 33.08
CA ASP A 218 5.56 0.60 34.19
C ASP A 218 4.36 1.37 33.60
N PRO A 219 3.12 0.88 33.79
CA PRO A 219 1.93 1.55 33.27
C PRO A 219 1.69 2.96 33.89
N ASN A 220 2.48 3.36 34.90
CA ASN A 220 2.41 4.68 35.52
C ASN A 220 3.50 5.66 35.01
N PHE A 221 4.47 5.21 34.22
CA PHE A 221 5.44 6.09 33.56
C PHE A 221 5.02 6.33 32.10
N PRO A 222 4.66 7.57 31.72
CA PRO A 222 4.31 7.87 30.32
C PRO A 222 5.53 7.62 29.42
N PRO A 223 5.34 7.24 28.14
CA PRO A 223 6.44 7.07 27.19
C PRO A 223 7.28 8.34 27.17
N TYR A 224 8.54 8.23 27.56
CA TYR A 224 9.50 9.32 27.49
C TYR A 224 9.86 9.59 26.02
N TYR A 225 9.01 10.32 25.30
CA TYR A 225 9.34 10.79 23.96
C TYR A 225 10.60 11.65 24.02
N GLY A 226 11.63 11.22 23.30
CA GLY A 226 12.87 11.96 23.15
C GLY A 226 12.81 12.93 21.98
N PRO A 227 13.74 13.90 21.89
CA PRO A 227 13.95 14.61 20.64
C PRO A 227 14.36 13.59 19.55
N PRO A 228 13.91 13.76 18.30
CA PRO A 228 14.41 12.96 17.18
C PRO A 228 15.94 13.05 17.10
N SER A 229 16.61 11.93 16.79
CA SER A 229 18.08 11.85 16.78
C SER A 229 18.76 12.72 15.72
N GLY A 230 17.99 13.19 14.72
CA GLY A 230 18.50 13.94 13.57
C GLY A 230 18.92 13.04 12.39
N GLU A 231 18.89 11.73 12.56
CA GLU A 231 19.14 10.78 11.48
C GLU A 231 18.04 10.81 10.41
N SER A 232 18.44 10.68 9.15
CA SER A 232 17.53 10.55 8.02
C SER A 232 17.03 9.12 7.85
N TRP A 233 15.84 8.96 7.25
CA TRP A 233 15.32 7.64 6.88
C TRP A 233 16.23 6.84 5.94
N THR A 234 17.07 7.54 5.16
CA THR A 234 18.09 6.91 4.31
C THR A 234 19.18 6.25 5.16
N GLU A 235 19.65 6.92 6.22
CA GLU A 235 20.65 6.37 7.14
C GLU A 235 20.08 5.20 7.95
N VAL A 236 18.82 5.30 8.39
CA VAL A 236 18.11 4.20 9.07
C VAL A 236 18.00 2.97 8.14
N ARG A 237 17.58 3.15 6.89
CA ARG A 237 17.48 2.04 5.92
C ARG A 237 18.84 1.39 5.62
N ALA A 238 19.92 2.17 5.63
CA ALA A 238 21.27 1.69 5.33
C ALA A 238 21.75 0.62 6.32
N VAL A 239 21.23 0.57 7.55
CA VAL A 239 21.49 -0.52 8.51
C VAL A 239 21.19 -1.89 7.89
N THR A 240 20.14 -1.97 7.08
CA THR A 240 19.71 -3.24 6.47
C THR A 240 20.47 -3.62 5.21
N ASP A 241 21.48 -2.85 4.78
CA ASP A 241 22.27 -3.17 3.58
C ASP A 241 23.17 -4.40 3.76
N GLU A 242 23.51 -4.74 5.00
CA GLU A 242 24.25 -5.96 5.33
C GLU A 242 23.36 -7.23 5.30
N MET A 243 22.03 -7.07 5.27
CA MET A 243 21.13 -8.22 5.24
C MET A 243 21.31 -9.01 3.94
N THR A 244 21.46 -10.32 4.09
CA THR A 244 21.49 -11.27 2.97
C THR A 244 20.09 -11.62 2.44
N ALA A 245 19.04 -11.15 3.13
CA ALA A 245 17.64 -11.38 2.80
C ALA A 245 17.02 -10.11 2.15
N PRO A 246 17.05 -9.99 0.81
CA PRO A 246 16.76 -8.75 0.09
C PRO A 246 15.32 -8.24 0.21
N THR A 247 14.36 -9.13 0.51
CA THR A 247 12.96 -8.77 0.74
C THR A 247 12.60 -8.70 2.21
N ALA A 248 13.30 -9.45 3.08
CA ALA A 248 13.07 -9.40 4.53
C ALA A 248 13.32 -8.00 5.10
N LYS A 249 14.33 -7.29 4.60
CA LYS A 249 14.65 -5.93 5.04
C LYS A 249 13.51 -4.92 4.89
N LEU A 250 12.57 -5.18 3.98
CA LEU A 250 11.40 -4.34 3.77
C LEU A 250 10.39 -4.41 4.93
N MET A 251 10.59 -5.30 5.91
CA MET A 251 9.84 -5.28 7.17
C MET A 251 10.21 -4.10 8.08
N LEU A 252 11.24 -3.33 7.75
CA LEU A 252 11.53 -2.05 8.40
C LEU A 252 10.53 -0.95 8.01
N GLU A 253 9.98 -1.03 6.79
CA GLU A 253 9.15 0.02 6.21
C GLU A 253 7.83 0.29 6.95
N PRO A 254 7.12 -0.70 7.52
CA PRO A 254 6.01 -0.45 8.43
C PRO A 254 6.35 0.55 9.55
N VAL A 255 7.53 0.45 10.16
CA VAL A 255 7.96 1.36 11.25
C VAL A 255 8.30 2.73 10.68
N ILE A 256 9.17 2.78 9.66
CA ILE A 256 9.59 4.04 9.02
C ILE A 256 8.39 4.86 8.56
N TRP A 257 7.43 4.24 7.88
CA TRP A 257 6.27 4.96 7.36
C TRP A 257 5.29 5.34 8.46
N SER A 258 5.06 4.48 9.46
CA SER A 258 4.16 4.82 10.57
C SER A 258 4.72 5.99 11.38
N LEU A 259 6.01 5.94 11.73
CA LEU A 259 6.66 6.98 12.52
C LEU A 259 6.92 8.26 11.71
N GLY A 260 7.30 8.15 10.44
CA GLY A 260 7.46 9.31 9.56
C GLY A 260 6.15 10.08 9.37
N LEU A 261 5.04 9.40 9.09
CA LEU A 261 3.73 10.04 9.01
C LEU A 261 3.32 10.67 10.34
N TRP A 262 3.59 10.00 11.47
CA TRP A 262 3.33 10.53 12.80
C TRP A 262 4.14 11.81 13.09
N ARG A 263 5.44 11.82 12.78
CA ARG A 263 6.32 13.00 12.92
C ARG A 263 5.87 14.18 12.06
N LEU A 264 5.33 13.89 10.87
CA LEU A 264 4.74 14.90 10.00
C LEU A 264 3.48 15.54 10.60
N GLY A 265 2.95 15.00 11.70
CA GLY A 265 1.70 15.42 12.33
C GLY A 265 0.47 14.88 11.61
N ALA A 266 0.62 13.83 10.80
CA ALA A 266 -0.51 13.22 10.13
C ALA A 266 -1.50 12.64 11.16
N PRO A 267 -2.82 12.74 10.93
CA PRO A 267 -3.86 12.19 11.82
C PRO A 267 -3.98 10.67 11.66
N LEU A 268 -2.84 9.97 11.60
CA LEU A 268 -2.75 8.53 11.38
C LEU A 268 -3.41 7.79 12.55
N HIS A 269 -4.52 7.10 12.26
CA HIS A 269 -5.32 6.39 13.26
C HIS A 269 -5.44 4.89 12.97
N THR A 270 -5.06 4.44 11.78
CA THR A 270 -5.14 3.04 11.35
C THR A 270 -3.86 2.60 10.64
N VAL A 271 -3.29 1.46 11.05
CA VAL A 271 -2.24 0.74 10.30
C VAL A 271 -2.70 -0.70 10.08
N ALA A 272 -2.72 -1.14 8.83
CA ALA A 272 -2.94 -2.54 8.45
C ALA A 272 -1.69 -3.10 7.78
N LEU A 273 -1.31 -4.33 8.13
CA LEU A 273 -0.18 -5.01 7.52
C LEU A 273 -0.53 -6.44 7.15
N GLU A 274 -0.03 -6.93 6.01
CA GLU A 274 -0.04 -8.34 5.63
C GLU A 274 1.38 -8.88 5.45
N GLN A 275 1.60 -10.11 5.94
CA GLN A 275 2.82 -10.86 5.69
C GLN A 275 2.59 -12.37 5.62
N SER A 276 3.63 -13.12 5.23
CA SER A 276 3.74 -14.57 5.37
C SER A 276 3.22 -15.04 6.72
N GLY A 277 2.39 -16.09 6.74
CA GLY A 277 2.01 -16.78 7.99
C GLY A 277 3.18 -17.50 8.68
N ALA A 278 4.40 -17.39 8.13
CA ALA A 278 5.65 -17.86 8.73
C ALA A 278 6.56 -16.68 9.11
N LEU A 279 6.02 -15.48 9.29
CA LEU A 279 6.75 -14.37 9.91
C LEU A 279 7.07 -14.74 11.37
N PRO A 280 8.33 -14.62 11.84
CA PRO A 280 8.69 -14.90 13.24
C PRO A 280 7.90 -14.03 14.22
N GLU A 281 7.67 -14.55 15.42
CA GLU A 281 6.91 -13.84 16.45
C GLU A 281 7.70 -12.62 16.96
N GLU A 282 9.02 -12.76 17.08
CA GLU A 282 9.93 -11.70 17.50
C GLU A 282 9.82 -10.46 16.58
N VAL A 283 9.71 -10.69 15.26
CA VAL A 283 9.50 -9.59 14.31
C VAL A 283 8.14 -8.92 14.53
N ARG A 284 7.08 -9.66 14.90
CA ARG A 284 5.77 -9.08 15.21
C ARG A 284 5.82 -8.27 16.49
N GLU A 285 6.55 -8.76 17.50
CA GLU A 285 6.74 -8.11 18.78
C GLU A 285 7.48 -6.78 18.61
N TRP A 286 8.59 -6.74 17.88
CA TRP A 286 9.33 -5.49 17.62
C TRP A 286 8.47 -4.43 16.93
N LEU A 287 7.74 -4.81 15.87
CA LEU A 287 6.85 -3.88 15.17
C LEU A 287 5.72 -3.37 16.07
N SER A 288 5.17 -4.24 16.92
CA SER A 288 4.10 -3.87 17.83
C SER A 288 4.60 -2.95 18.94
N ALA A 289 5.77 -3.25 19.50
CA ALA A 289 6.42 -2.44 20.52
C ALA A 289 6.60 -0.99 20.03
N GLU A 290 7.06 -0.80 18.79
CA GLU A 290 7.25 0.57 18.28
C GLU A 290 5.96 1.36 18.08
N LEU A 291 4.88 0.69 17.71
CA LEU A 291 3.57 1.33 17.66
C LEU A 291 3.06 1.63 19.08
N TYR A 292 3.22 0.72 20.04
CA TYR A 292 2.85 0.99 21.44
C TYR A 292 3.62 2.17 22.03
N CYS A 293 4.95 2.22 21.83
CA CYS A 293 5.78 3.36 22.22
C CYS A 293 5.31 4.67 21.55
N ALA A 294 4.92 4.61 20.27
CA ALA A 294 4.33 5.75 19.54
C ALA A 294 2.89 6.11 19.97
N GLY A 295 2.36 5.49 21.04
CA GLY A 295 1.07 5.80 21.64
C GLY A 295 -0.13 5.17 20.92
N TRP A 296 0.06 4.05 20.23
CA TRP A 296 -1.05 3.27 19.69
C TRP A 296 -1.70 2.44 20.78
N GLU A 297 -3.02 2.57 20.96
CA GLU A 297 -3.73 1.82 22.01
C GLU A 297 -3.90 0.33 21.70
N HIS A 298 -4.00 -0.03 20.41
CA HIS A 298 -4.28 -1.40 19.98
C HIS A 298 -3.42 -1.82 18.81
N VAL A 299 -2.68 -2.93 18.99
CA VAL A 299 -1.97 -3.63 17.93
C VAL A 299 -2.24 -5.12 18.07
N VAL A 300 -2.96 -5.71 17.12
CA VAL A 300 -3.36 -7.12 17.16
C VAL A 300 -2.79 -7.85 15.95
N TRP A 301 -2.25 -9.04 16.18
CA TRP A 301 -1.84 -9.97 15.13
C TRP A 301 -2.77 -11.18 15.05
N GLU A 302 -3.17 -11.54 13.84
CA GLU A 302 -3.87 -12.80 13.57
C GLU A 302 -3.32 -13.50 12.33
N ASP A 303 -3.22 -14.83 12.41
CA ASP A 303 -2.99 -15.67 11.24
C ASP A 303 -4.32 -16.06 10.61
N LEU A 304 -4.55 -15.61 9.38
CA LEU A 304 -5.80 -15.81 8.67
C LEU A 304 -5.58 -16.61 7.40
N ASP A 305 -6.41 -17.64 7.15
CA ASP A 305 -6.48 -18.30 5.86
C ASP A 305 -7.64 -17.74 5.04
N ALA A 306 -7.35 -17.24 3.84
CA ALA A 306 -8.38 -16.74 2.92
C ALA A 306 -9.50 -17.76 2.63
N ALA A 307 -9.20 -19.06 2.76
CA ALA A 307 -10.18 -20.14 2.65
C ALA A 307 -11.37 -19.97 3.61
N ASP A 308 -11.14 -19.45 4.81
CA ASP A 308 -12.20 -19.24 5.82
C ASP A 308 -13.14 -18.08 5.45
N TYR A 309 -12.74 -17.27 4.46
CA TYR A 309 -13.45 -16.08 3.99
C TYR A 309 -14.01 -16.25 2.58
N GLY A 310 -14.17 -17.47 2.09
CA GLY A 310 -14.76 -17.75 0.78
C GLY A 310 -13.76 -17.94 -0.37
N SER A 311 -12.46 -17.90 -0.11
CA SER A 311 -11.46 -18.16 -1.15
C SER A 311 -11.47 -19.63 -1.57
N PRO A 312 -11.48 -19.93 -2.88
CA PRO A 312 -11.35 -21.31 -3.38
C PRO A 312 -9.93 -21.88 -3.23
N SER A 313 -8.96 -21.07 -2.78
CA SER A 313 -7.59 -21.49 -2.51
C SER A 313 -7.11 -21.04 -1.13
N HIS A 314 -6.33 -21.91 -0.49
CA HIS A 314 -5.69 -21.60 0.80
C HIS A 314 -4.66 -20.49 0.65
N ARG A 315 -4.72 -19.48 1.51
CA ARG A 315 -3.71 -18.42 1.58
C ARG A 315 -3.58 -17.94 3.02
N ARG A 316 -2.91 -18.75 3.84
CA ARG A 316 -2.58 -18.37 5.22
C ARG A 316 -1.52 -17.27 5.28
N ARG A 317 -1.83 -16.19 5.99
CA ARG A 317 -1.02 -14.98 6.15
C ARG A 317 -1.17 -14.40 7.55
N ALA A 318 -0.12 -13.74 8.02
CA ALA A 318 -0.13 -12.96 9.24
C ALA A 318 -0.65 -11.56 8.92
N PHE A 319 -1.60 -11.06 9.71
CA PHE A 319 -2.14 -9.72 9.59
C PHE A 319 -1.94 -8.96 10.89
N MET A 320 -1.41 -7.74 10.79
CA MET A 320 -1.44 -6.77 11.88
C MET A 320 -2.59 -5.81 11.63
N ALA A 321 -3.43 -5.62 12.64
CA ALA A 321 -4.47 -4.61 12.68
C ALA A 321 -4.17 -3.69 13.88
N ALA A 322 -3.75 -2.46 13.59
CA ALA A 322 -3.46 -1.47 14.60
C ALA A 322 -4.42 -0.28 14.50
N SER A 323 -4.91 0.17 15.65
CA SER A 323 -5.71 1.39 15.78
C SER A 323 -5.21 2.26 16.93
N ARG A 324 -5.18 3.57 16.69
CA ARG A 324 -4.67 4.53 17.67
C ARG A 324 -5.66 4.81 18.80
N TYR A 325 -6.96 4.85 18.50
CA TYR A 325 -8.00 5.24 19.48
C TYR A 325 -9.18 4.26 19.55
N ARG A 326 -9.39 3.45 18.51
CA ARG A 326 -10.53 2.53 18.49
C ARG A 326 -10.11 1.28 19.24
N ARG A 327 -10.82 0.97 20.33
CA ARG A 327 -10.81 -0.39 20.88
C ARG A 327 -11.24 -1.36 19.80
N LEU A 328 -10.28 -2.09 19.25
CA LEU A 328 -10.53 -3.35 18.60
C LEU A 328 -11.02 -4.25 19.74
N GLY A 329 -12.34 -4.44 19.84
CA GLY A 329 -12.97 -5.05 21.02
C GLY A 329 -12.27 -6.34 21.43
N THR A 330 -12.29 -6.68 22.72
CA THR A 330 -11.62 -7.87 23.30
C THR A 330 -12.01 -9.19 22.63
N SER A 331 -13.04 -9.19 21.77
CA SER A 331 -13.06 -9.91 20.49
C SER A 331 -14.08 -9.21 19.56
N PRO A 332 -13.76 -9.00 18.27
CA PRO A 332 -14.38 -9.85 17.27
C PRO A 332 -13.25 -10.38 16.42
N SER A 333 -12.81 -11.61 16.71
CA SER A 333 -11.78 -12.29 15.91
C SER A 333 -11.97 -11.96 14.44
N LEU A 334 -10.90 -11.60 13.73
CA LEU A 334 -10.98 -11.49 12.27
C LEU A 334 -11.57 -12.79 11.71
N GLN A 335 -11.29 -13.91 12.39
CA GLN A 335 -11.89 -15.22 12.17
C GLN A 335 -13.42 -15.20 12.02
N VAL A 336 -13.88 -16.02 11.09
CA VAL A 336 -15.29 -16.21 10.77
C VAL A 336 -15.82 -17.36 11.64
N PRO A 337 -16.89 -17.20 12.46
CA PRO A 337 -17.41 -18.27 13.31
C PRO A 337 -17.84 -19.50 12.52
N GLU A 338 -18.34 -19.28 11.31
CA GLU A 338 -18.63 -20.32 10.32
C GLU A 338 -17.95 -19.92 8.99
N PRO A 339 -16.96 -20.69 8.51
CA PRO A 339 -16.22 -20.31 7.31
C PRO A 339 -17.13 -20.30 6.08
N LEU A 340 -16.93 -19.31 5.22
CA LEU A 340 -17.57 -19.27 3.91
C LEU A 340 -16.76 -20.18 2.99
N ILE A 341 -17.35 -21.26 2.50
CA ILE A 341 -16.62 -22.27 1.72
C ILE A 341 -16.95 -22.13 0.23
N THR A 342 -15.92 -22.05 -0.59
CA THR A 342 -16.00 -22.14 -2.06
C THR A 342 -15.03 -23.23 -2.51
N ARG A 343 -15.48 -24.25 -3.24
CA ARG A 343 -14.55 -25.22 -3.85
C ARG A 343 -13.99 -24.66 -5.14
N ALA A 344 -12.77 -25.03 -5.48
CA ALA A 344 -12.13 -24.50 -6.68
C ALA A 344 -12.86 -24.90 -7.97
N SER A 345 -13.45 -26.10 -8.04
CA SER A 345 -14.30 -26.53 -9.15
C SER A 345 -15.52 -25.63 -9.35
N GLU A 346 -16.14 -25.19 -8.25
CA GLU A 346 -17.32 -24.32 -8.28
C GLU A 346 -16.94 -22.90 -8.71
N ALA A 347 -15.78 -22.41 -8.24
CA ALA A 347 -15.28 -21.10 -8.61
C ALA A 347 -14.94 -20.96 -10.10
N VAL A 348 -14.48 -22.02 -10.76
CA VAL A 348 -13.95 -21.95 -12.15
C VAL A 348 -14.73 -22.80 -13.15
N GLY A 349 -15.83 -23.42 -12.73
CA GLY A 349 -16.71 -24.23 -13.58
C GLY A 349 -16.03 -25.49 -14.14
N MET A 350 -15.26 -26.21 -13.31
CA MET A 350 -14.58 -27.45 -13.73
C MET A 350 -15.14 -28.69 -13.03
N ASP A 351 -14.88 -29.86 -13.61
CA ASP A 351 -15.18 -31.16 -12.99
C ASP A 351 -14.48 -31.26 -11.61
N PRO A 352 -15.21 -31.55 -10.51
CA PRO A 352 -14.62 -31.70 -9.18
C PRO A 352 -13.59 -32.83 -9.09
N ASP A 353 -13.67 -33.85 -9.94
CA ASP A 353 -12.72 -34.96 -9.96
C ASP A 353 -11.48 -34.66 -10.81
N ALA A 354 -11.46 -33.55 -11.56
CA ALA A 354 -10.30 -33.14 -12.35
C ALA A 354 -9.07 -32.95 -11.45
N VAL A 355 -7.96 -33.61 -11.82
CA VAL A 355 -6.67 -33.51 -11.15
C VAL A 355 -5.79 -32.48 -11.88
N ILE A 356 -5.30 -31.49 -11.16
CA ILE A 356 -4.35 -30.49 -11.66
C ILE A 356 -2.95 -30.85 -11.23
N ILE A 357 -2.03 -30.94 -12.19
CA ILE A 357 -0.62 -31.19 -11.96
C ILE A 357 0.14 -29.86 -11.88
N THR A 358 0.91 -29.68 -10.80
CA THR A 358 1.55 -28.41 -10.46
C THR A 358 3.05 -28.37 -10.70
N ARG A 359 3.70 -29.54 -10.78
CA ARG A 359 5.17 -29.70 -10.81
C ARG A 359 5.67 -30.72 -11.84
N GLY A 360 4.84 -31.10 -12.81
CA GLY A 360 5.15 -32.13 -13.80
C GLY A 360 5.43 -33.50 -13.15
N ASN A 361 6.32 -34.29 -13.75
CA ASN A 361 6.62 -35.67 -13.33
C ASN A 361 7.63 -35.81 -12.16
N ARG A 362 7.94 -34.74 -11.41
CA ARG A 362 8.95 -34.79 -10.34
C ARG A 362 8.44 -35.50 -9.10
N LYS A 363 9.02 -36.63 -8.68
CA LYS A 363 8.68 -37.26 -7.39
C LYS A 363 9.37 -36.53 -6.22
N THR A 364 8.69 -35.58 -5.58
CA THR A 364 9.12 -34.97 -4.31
C THR A 364 8.08 -35.22 -3.22
N SER A 365 8.48 -35.17 -1.93
CA SER A 365 7.54 -35.17 -0.82
C SER A 365 6.55 -33.98 -0.94
N GLY A 366 5.24 -34.26 -0.81
CA GLY A 366 4.18 -33.23 -0.86
C GLY A 366 3.15 -33.33 -2.01
N GLY A 367 3.24 -34.33 -2.88
CA GLY A 367 2.26 -34.56 -3.97
C GLY A 367 2.45 -33.63 -5.18
N ASN A 368 2.17 -34.15 -6.39
CA ASN A 368 2.36 -33.44 -7.66
C ASN A 368 1.10 -32.84 -8.25
N GLY A 369 -0.05 -33.11 -7.64
CA GLY A 369 -1.32 -32.58 -8.07
C GLY A 369 -2.39 -32.58 -6.99
N PHE A 370 -3.49 -31.92 -7.28
CA PHE A 370 -4.65 -31.80 -6.40
C PHE A 370 -5.94 -31.92 -7.22
N ARG A 371 -7.02 -32.38 -6.59
CA ARG A 371 -8.36 -32.40 -7.19
C ARG A 371 -9.01 -31.02 -7.09
N MET A 372 -9.87 -30.66 -8.06
CA MET A 372 -10.58 -29.37 -8.08
C MET A 372 -11.78 -29.31 -7.12
N GLY A 373 -12.37 -30.44 -6.75
CA GLY A 373 -13.55 -30.55 -5.87
C GLY A 373 -13.30 -30.21 -4.40
N ARG A 374 -12.30 -29.40 -4.09
CA ARG A 374 -11.89 -28.98 -2.73
C ARG A 374 -11.39 -27.55 -2.77
N ILE A 375 -11.12 -26.99 -1.60
CA ILE A 375 -10.24 -25.83 -1.48
C ILE A 375 -8.84 -26.28 -1.91
N VAL A 376 -8.26 -25.59 -2.89
CA VAL A 376 -6.98 -25.98 -3.48
C VAL A 376 -5.82 -25.32 -2.75
N PRO A 377 -4.59 -25.83 -2.88
CA PRO A 377 -3.42 -25.12 -2.37
C PRO A 377 -3.33 -23.71 -2.95
N GLY A 378 -2.68 -22.80 -2.21
CA GLY A 378 -2.55 -21.41 -2.62
C GLY A 378 -1.98 -21.22 -4.02
N ILE A 379 -2.57 -20.28 -4.74
CA ILE A 379 -2.15 -19.95 -6.10
C ILE A 379 -0.75 -19.34 -6.06
N THR A 380 0.18 -19.99 -6.77
CA THR A 380 1.56 -19.51 -6.92
C THR A 380 1.81 -19.07 -8.35
N SER A 381 2.89 -18.34 -8.58
CA SER A 381 3.22 -17.86 -9.92
C SER A 381 3.40 -19.00 -10.95
N LYS A 382 3.60 -20.24 -10.47
CA LYS A 382 3.73 -21.45 -11.29
C LYS A 382 2.43 -21.88 -11.96
N ILE A 383 1.27 -21.32 -11.58
CA ILE A 383 -0.02 -21.59 -12.24
C ILE A 383 0.01 -21.38 -13.75
N ARG A 384 0.91 -20.52 -14.24
CA ARG A 384 1.18 -20.36 -15.68
C ARG A 384 1.43 -21.67 -16.44
N GLY A 385 1.97 -22.69 -15.78
CA GLY A 385 2.30 -24.00 -16.34
C GLY A 385 1.61 -25.18 -15.66
N TRP A 386 0.61 -24.93 -14.80
CA TRP A 386 -0.24 -26.01 -14.29
C TRP A 386 -1.09 -26.55 -15.44
N TYR A 387 -1.33 -27.86 -15.43
CA TYR A 387 -2.09 -28.56 -16.46
C TYR A 387 -3.01 -29.61 -15.84
N LYS A 388 -4.00 -30.08 -16.58
CA LYS A 388 -4.95 -31.11 -16.14
C LYS A 388 -4.39 -32.49 -16.47
N GLU A 389 -4.49 -33.43 -15.54
CA GLU A 389 -4.07 -34.81 -15.78
C GLU A 389 -4.79 -35.39 -17.01
N GLY A 390 -4.05 -36.06 -17.89
CA GLY A 390 -4.56 -36.53 -19.19
C GLY A 390 -4.66 -35.46 -20.28
N ASP A 391 -4.37 -34.19 -19.96
CA ASP A 391 -4.46 -33.05 -20.89
C ASP A 391 -3.31 -32.05 -20.63
N PRO A 392 -2.08 -32.35 -21.13
CA PRO A 392 -0.89 -31.54 -20.87
C PRO A 392 -0.92 -30.16 -21.56
N ASP A 393 -1.85 -29.92 -22.48
CA ASP A 393 -2.02 -28.66 -23.17
C ASP A 393 -2.98 -27.71 -22.44
N PHE A 394 -3.82 -28.23 -21.53
CA PHE A 394 -4.69 -27.42 -20.68
C PHE A 394 -3.92 -26.33 -19.92
N ARG A 395 -4.42 -25.10 -19.96
CA ARG A 395 -3.94 -23.98 -19.14
C ARG A 395 -5.11 -23.22 -18.57
N PHE A 396 -5.04 -22.85 -17.29
CA PHE A 396 -5.99 -21.93 -16.70
C PHE A 396 -6.06 -20.61 -17.47
N THR A 397 -7.26 -20.13 -17.75
CA THR A 397 -7.48 -18.81 -18.33
C THR A 397 -7.14 -17.71 -17.31
N VAL A 398 -6.99 -16.46 -17.75
CA VAL A 398 -6.80 -15.32 -16.83
C VAL A 398 -7.99 -15.16 -15.90
N GLU A 399 -9.20 -15.32 -16.44
CA GLU A 399 -10.46 -15.32 -15.69
C GLU A 399 -10.46 -16.35 -14.56
N GLN A 400 -10.10 -17.60 -14.85
CA GLN A 400 -10.03 -18.64 -13.83
C GLN A 400 -8.96 -18.34 -12.78
N ILE A 401 -7.82 -17.77 -13.17
CA ILE A 401 -6.78 -17.34 -12.22
C ILE A 401 -7.31 -16.24 -11.30
N ALA A 402 -8.04 -15.26 -11.83
CA ALA A 402 -8.66 -14.18 -11.05
C ALA A 402 -9.65 -14.74 -10.03
N LEU A 403 -10.56 -15.61 -10.48
CA LEU A 403 -11.56 -16.27 -9.64
C LEU A 403 -10.91 -17.10 -8.53
N LEU A 404 -9.78 -17.78 -8.80
CA LEU A 404 -9.08 -18.57 -7.78
C LEU A 404 -8.45 -17.75 -6.64
N VAL A 405 -8.27 -16.44 -6.84
CA VAL A 405 -7.75 -15.50 -5.85
C VAL A 405 -8.78 -14.46 -5.42
N THR A 406 -10.06 -14.75 -5.62
CA THR A 406 -11.21 -13.91 -5.23
C THR A 406 -11.24 -12.53 -5.88
N LEU A 407 -10.71 -12.41 -7.10
CA LEU A 407 -10.92 -11.26 -7.97
C LEU A 407 -12.04 -11.55 -8.98
N PRO A 408 -12.74 -10.52 -9.49
CA PRO A 408 -13.67 -10.66 -10.60
C PRO A 408 -13.01 -11.35 -11.80
N GLY A 409 -13.76 -12.19 -12.51
CA GLY A 409 -13.25 -12.90 -13.68
C GLY A 409 -12.74 -11.98 -14.81
N ASP A 410 -13.30 -10.78 -14.89
CA ASP A 410 -12.91 -9.71 -15.82
C ASP A 410 -11.87 -8.73 -15.24
N HIS A 411 -11.21 -9.07 -14.12
CA HIS A 411 -10.20 -8.20 -13.52
C HIS A 411 -9.13 -7.82 -14.56
N PRO A 412 -8.84 -6.52 -14.76
CA PRO A 412 -8.12 -6.05 -15.93
C PRO A 412 -6.60 -6.19 -15.76
N PHE A 413 -6.14 -7.43 -15.67
CA PHE A 413 -4.73 -7.75 -15.60
C PHE A 413 -3.97 -7.21 -16.83
N VAL A 414 -2.90 -6.48 -16.58
CA VAL A 414 -1.96 -5.98 -17.59
C VAL A 414 -0.66 -6.79 -17.53
N GLY A 415 -0.09 -7.08 -18.70
CA GLY A 415 1.21 -7.73 -18.85
C GLY A 415 1.15 -9.15 -19.40
N SER A 416 2.31 -9.81 -19.48
CA SER A 416 2.41 -11.18 -20.00
C SER A 416 1.75 -12.20 -19.07
N ARG A 417 1.42 -13.41 -19.56
CA ARG A 417 0.92 -14.52 -18.70
C ARG A 417 1.80 -14.78 -17.48
N THR A 418 3.13 -14.67 -17.62
CA THR A 418 4.08 -14.81 -16.50
C THR A 418 3.90 -13.69 -15.47
N SER A 419 3.64 -12.47 -15.93
CA SER A 419 3.36 -11.33 -15.06
C SER A 419 2.02 -11.49 -14.36
N VAL A 420 0.94 -11.79 -15.09
CA VAL A 420 -0.40 -12.03 -14.53
C VAL A 420 -0.39 -13.11 -13.46
N SER A 421 0.25 -14.26 -13.75
CA SER A 421 0.37 -15.34 -12.76
C SER A 421 1.16 -14.93 -11.52
N ARG A 422 2.14 -14.03 -11.66
CA ARG A 422 2.90 -13.50 -10.52
C ARG A 422 2.07 -12.52 -9.71
N GLN A 423 1.38 -11.59 -10.36
CA GLN A 423 0.47 -10.65 -9.71
C GLN A 423 -0.59 -11.39 -8.88
N ALA A 424 -1.27 -12.39 -9.46
CA ALA A 424 -2.24 -13.21 -8.73
C ALA A 424 -1.61 -14.01 -7.57
N ALA A 425 -0.35 -14.44 -7.70
CA ALA A 425 0.35 -15.17 -6.64
C ALA A 425 0.78 -14.27 -5.47
N ASP A 426 1.15 -13.03 -5.77
CA ASP A 426 1.66 -12.07 -4.80
C ASP A 426 0.54 -11.25 -4.13
N ILE A 427 -0.69 -11.31 -4.65
CA ILE A 427 -1.83 -10.54 -4.16
C ILE A 427 -2.18 -10.80 -2.68
N VAL A 428 -2.59 -9.77 -1.94
CA VAL A 428 -3.35 -9.96 -0.70
C VAL A 428 -4.76 -10.41 -1.05
N ALA A 429 -5.30 -11.44 -0.39
CA ALA A 429 -6.64 -11.93 -0.69
C ALA A 429 -7.69 -10.83 -0.42
N PRO A 430 -8.43 -10.35 -1.45
CA PRO A 430 -9.45 -9.30 -1.27
C PRO A 430 -10.46 -9.57 -0.17
N VAL A 431 -10.89 -10.83 -0.02
CA VAL A 431 -11.87 -11.24 0.99
C VAL A 431 -11.35 -11.07 2.43
N VAL A 432 -10.05 -11.29 2.67
CA VAL A 432 -9.43 -11.07 3.98
C VAL A 432 -9.16 -9.59 4.20
N SER A 433 -8.74 -8.87 3.15
CA SER A 433 -8.59 -7.41 3.20
C SER A 433 -9.89 -6.73 3.65
N ALA A 434 -11.04 -7.16 3.13
CA ALA A 434 -12.34 -6.63 3.54
C ALA A 434 -12.64 -6.91 5.01
N ALA A 435 -12.29 -8.09 5.53
CA ALA A 435 -12.47 -8.41 6.95
C ALA A 435 -11.60 -7.52 7.85
N VAL A 436 -10.30 -7.42 7.53
CA VAL A 436 -9.32 -6.61 8.29
C VAL A 436 -9.71 -5.15 8.30
N MET A 437 -9.93 -4.56 7.12
CA MET A 437 -10.29 -3.15 7.03
C MET A 437 -11.70 -2.88 7.56
N GLY A 438 -12.62 -3.84 7.43
CA GLY A 438 -13.94 -3.74 8.02
C GLY A 438 -13.89 -3.61 9.54
N CYS A 439 -13.06 -4.42 10.20
CA CYS A 439 -12.83 -4.30 11.63
C CYS A 439 -12.18 -2.96 12.00
N LEU A 440 -11.12 -2.55 11.31
CA LEU A 440 -10.40 -1.30 11.60
C LEU A 440 -11.28 -0.05 11.41
N LEU A 441 -12.07 -0.01 10.34
CA LEU A 441 -12.95 1.11 10.00
C LEU A 441 -14.30 1.05 10.73
N GLY A 442 -14.61 -0.05 11.42
CA GLY A 442 -15.92 -0.27 12.05
C GLY A 442 -17.05 -0.53 11.04
N THR A 443 -16.73 -0.97 9.84
CA THR A 443 -17.68 -1.26 8.76
C THR A 443 -18.21 -2.70 8.88
N PRO A 444 -19.53 -2.94 8.79
CA PRO A 444 -20.12 -4.29 8.78
C PRO A 444 -19.68 -5.15 7.57
N TRP A 445 -18.51 -5.77 7.67
CA TRP A 445 -17.86 -6.44 6.53
C TRP A 445 -18.46 -7.80 6.17
N ARG A 446 -19.04 -8.53 7.12
CA ARG A 446 -19.55 -9.89 6.86
C ARG A 446 -20.65 -9.93 5.80
N GLN A 447 -21.59 -8.98 5.87
CA GLN A 447 -22.67 -8.87 4.88
C GLN A 447 -22.16 -8.39 3.52
N ALA A 448 -21.22 -7.43 3.52
CA ALA A 448 -20.53 -6.99 2.32
C ALA A 448 -19.80 -8.15 1.63
N LEU A 449 -19.04 -8.93 2.39
CA LEU A 449 -18.32 -10.12 1.90
C LEU A 449 -19.28 -11.17 1.32
N ALA A 450 -20.37 -11.48 2.03
CA ALA A 450 -21.36 -12.45 1.54
C ALA A 450 -22.00 -12.01 0.21
N ARG A 451 -22.34 -10.72 0.06
CA ARG A 451 -22.85 -10.19 -1.22
C ARG A 451 -21.82 -10.31 -2.33
N TYR A 452 -20.58 -9.91 -2.07
CA TYR A 452 -19.50 -10.03 -3.04
C TYR A 452 -19.28 -11.47 -3.50
N LEU A 453 -19.28 -12.44 -2.58
CA LEU A 453 -19.14 -13.86 -2.92
C LEU A 453 -20.34 -14.42 -3.68
N ALA A 454 -21.56 -13.93 -3.42
CA ALA A 454 -22.75 -14.28 -4.19
C ALA A 454 -22.71 -13.74 -5.63
N GLU A 455 -22.12 -12.57 -5.83
CA GLU A 455 -21.87 -12.05 -7.17
C GLU A 455 -20.74 -12.81 -7.87
N LEU A 456 -19.68 -13.14 -7.14
CA LEU A 456 -18.48 -13.77 -7.71
C LEU A 456 -18.68 -15.26 -8.00
N TYR A 457 -19.36 -15.99 -7.12
CA TYR A 457 -19.65 -17.41 -7.22
C TYR A 457 -21.15 -17.70 -6.99
N PRO A 458 -22.03 -17.28 -7.93
CA PRO A 458 -23.48 -17.33 -7.74
C PRO A 458 -24.00 -18.74 -7.50
N ILE A 459 -23.37 -19.76 -8.09
CA ILE A 459 -23.76 -21.17 -7.91
C ILE A 459 -23.66 -21.58 -6.42
N VAL A 460 -22.65 -21.07 -5.71
CA VAL A 460 -22.35 -21.45 -4.32
C VAL A 460 -23.11 -20.59 -3.32
N HIS A 461 -23.14 -19.27 -3.52
CA HIS A 461 -23.54 -18.31 -2.48
C HIS A 461 -24.90 -17.61 -2.72
N HIS A 462 -25.70 -18.04 -3.72
CA HIS A 462 -27.00 -17.43 -4.04
C HIS A 462 -27.97 -17.29 -2.84
N ASN A 463 -28.05 -18.29 -1.96
CA ASN A 463 -28.95 -18.26 -0.78
C ASN A 463 -28.42 -17.38 0.36
N THR A 464 -27.10 -17.17 0.44
CA THR A 464 -26.47 -16.33 1.47
C THR A 464 -26.85 -14.86 1.29
N HIS A 465 -27.03 -14.42 0.03
CA HIS A 465 -27.50 -13.08 -0.30
C HIS A 465 -28.93 -12.82 0.21
N GLU A 466 -29.86 -13.75 -0.02
CA GLU A 466 -31.25 -13.62 0.44
C GLU A 466 -31.36 -13.57 1.97
N GLN A 467 -30.60 -14.41 2.67
CA GLN A 467 -30.55 -14.42 4.13
C GLN A 467 -29.92 -13.15 4.72
N ALA A 468 -28.87 -12.60 4.09
CA ALA A 468 -28.24 -11.34 4.50
C ALA A 468 -29.20 -10.15 4.34
N VAL A 469 -29.98 -10.11 3.24
CA VAL A 469 -31.00 -9.08 3.00
C VAL A 469 -32.14 -9.18 4.03
N LEU A 470 -32.54 -10.39 4.41
CA LEU A 470 -33.58 -10.62 5.43
C LEU A 470 -33.12 -10.20 6.84
N THR A 471 -31.88 -10.53 7.23
CA THR A 471 -31.34 -10.16 8.56
C THR A 471 -31.10 -8.67 8.72
N ALA A 472 -30.72 -7.96 7.65
CA ALA A 472 -30.55 -6.50 7.66
C ALA A 472 -31.87 -5.76 7.90
N ARG A 473 -33.02 -6.33 7.50
CA ARG A 473 -34.36 -5.75 7.73
C ARG A 473 -34.87 -5.95 9.15
N THR A 474 -34.29 -6.89 9.91
CA THR A 474 -34.79 -7.28 11.25
C THR A 474 -33.97 -6.73 12.42
N ARG A 475 -32.85 -6.04 12.18
CA ARG A 475 -32.10 -5.37 13.26
C ARG A 475 -32.62 -3.94 13.47
N PRO A 476 -33.00 -3.54 14.71
CA PRO A 476 -33.25 -2.14 15.01
C PRO A 476 -31.97 -1.33 14.76
N GLN A 477 -32.11 -0.13 14.20
CA GLN A 477 -30.97 0.77 14.02
C GLN A 477 -30.34 1.10 15.38
N PRO A 478 -29.00 1.10 15.51
CA PRO A 478 -28.37 1.53 16.73
C PRO A 478 -28.66 3.01 16.96
N GLU A 479 -29.19 3.34 18.14
CA GLU A 479 -29.37 4.71 18.59
C GLU A 479 -28.03 5.45 18.52
N ALA A 480 -28.06 6.68 18.00
CA ALA A 480 -26.91 7.54 17.82
C ALA A 480 -26.11 7.64 19.13
N TYR A 481 -24.81 7.35 19.05
CA TYR A 481 -23.88 7.54 20.16
C TYR A 481 -23.90 9.00 20.62
N ALA A 482 -24.55 9.25 21.75
CA ALA A 482 -24.53 10.55 22.41
C ALA A 482 -23.09 10.88 22.81
N THR A 483 -22.59 11.98 22.27
CA THR A 483 -21.29 12.57 22.54
C THR A 483 -21.18 12.88 24.03
N TYR A 484 -20.28 12.22 24.75
CA TYR A 484 -19.91 12.63 26.11
C TYR A 484 -19.08 13.92 26.01
N GLY A 485 -19.73 15.06 26.23
CA GLY A 485 -19.07 16.33 26.45
C GLY A 485 -18.37 16.33 27.81
N ILE A 486 -17.05 16.41 27.81
CA ILE A 486 -16.27 16.71 29.01
C ILE A 486 -16.45 18.20 29.30
N ALA A 487 -17.20 18.51 30.35
CA ALA A 487 -17.29 19.84 30.93
C ALA A 487 -15.96 20.14 31.67
N LEU A 488 -15.20 21.10 31.15
CA LEU A 488 -14.14 21.77 31.90
C LEU A 488 -14.80 22.59 33.03
N HIS A 489 -14.65 22.14 34.27
CA HIS A 489 -14.95 22.97 35.43
C HIS A 489 -13.78 23.92 35.69
N ALA A 490 -14.07 25.22 35.54
CA ALA A 490 -13.29 26.28 36.13
C ALA A 490 -13.59 26.37 37.64
N SER A 491 -12.54 26.29 38.45
CA SER A 491 -12.41 26.94 39.76
C SER A 491 -10.95 26.94 40.17
#